data_AF-A0A0D0CF40-F1
#
_entry.id   AF-A0A0D0CF40-F1
#
_cell.length_a   1.000
_cell.length_b   1.000
_cell.length_c   1.000
_cell.angle_alpha   90.00
_cell.angle_beta   90.00
_cell.angle_gamma   90.00
#
_symmetry.space_group_name_H-M   'P 1'
#
loop_
_entity.id
_entity.type
_entity.pdbx_description
1 polymer ?
#
loop_
_entity_poly.entity_id
_entity_poly.type
_entity_poly.pdbx_seq_one_letter_code
_entity_poly.pdbx_strand_id
1 'polypeptide(L)' 'TADIWSDKNMQPFLATTAHWIAKNEALTLKPKTALIGFYHLPRSHTGKNISNMLLHLLNCARITEKVCSFIRKIRHLQ' A
#
# COMPACT_ATOMS: atom_id res chain seq x y z
N THR A 1 -5.41 -1.41 -0.37
CA THR A 1 -5.30 -2.87 -0.38
C THR A 1 -3.90 -3.26 -0.83
N ALA A 2 -3.53 -4.51 -0.58
CA ALA A 2 -2.34 -5.14 -1.13
C ALA A 2 -2.78 -6.48 -1.72
N ASP A 3 -2.72 -6.60 -3.04
CA ASP A 3 -3.18 -7.75 -3.80
C ASP A 3 -1.96 -8.54 -4.27
N ILE A 4 -1.91 -9.84 -3.94
CA ILE A 4 -0.79 -10.73 -4.27
C ILE A 4 -1.32 -11.90 -5.08
N TRP A 5 -0.68 -12.18 -6.22
CA TRP A 5 -1.02 -13.31 -7.09
C TRP A 5 0.21 -13.83 -7.81
N SER A 6 0.10 -15.03 -8.38
CA SER A 6 1.09 -15.59 -9.30
C SER A 6 0.59 -15.56 -10.73
N ASP A 7 1.46 -15.29 -11.69
CA ASP A 7 1.13 -15.43 -13.11
C ASP A 7 1.15 -16.91 -13.57
N LYS A 8 0.96 -17.14 -14.88
CA LYS A 8 0.97 -18.47 -15.48
C LYS A 8 2.33 -19.18 -15.38
N ASN A 9 3.40 -18.43 -15.17
CA ASN A 9 4.76 -18.93 -14.98
C ASN A 9 5.13 -19.05 -13.49
N MET A 10 4.12 -19.02 -12.60
CA MET A 10 4.29 -19.05 -11.15
C MET A 10 5.15 -17.91 -10.60
N GLN A 11 5.24 -16.80 -11.34
CA GLN A 11 5.93 -15.60 -10.89
C GLN A 11 5.00 -14.77 -10.01
N PRO A 12 5.37 -14.50 -8.76
CA PRO A 12 4.52 -13.75 -7.85
C PRO A 12 4.65 -12.25 -8.06
N PHE A 13 3.53 -11.55 -7.91
CA PHE A 13 3.42 -10.11 -8.02
C PHE A 13 2.64 -9.51 -6.85
N LEU A 14 2.95 -8.26 -6.52
CA LEU A 14 2.26 -7.45 -5.53
C LEU A 14 1.80 -6.15 -6.20
N ALA A 15 0.49 -5.90 -6.16
CA ALA A 15 -0.07 -4.57 -6.38
C ALA A 15 -0.45 -3.95 -5.03
N THR A 16 -0.03 -2.72 -4.80
CA THR A 16 -0.45 -1.94 -3.63
C THR A 16 -1.28 -0.76 -4.09
N THR A 17 -2.50 -0.67 -3.57
CA THR A 17 -3.45 0.40 -3.91
C THR A 17 -3.82 1.17 -2.65
N ALA A 18 -3.68 2.50 -2.67
CA ALA A 18 -4.13 3.35 -1.59
C ALA A 18 -5.58 3.80 -1.85
N HIS A 19 -6.37 3.85 -0.79
CA HIS A 19 -7.71 4.42 -0.82
C HIS A 19 -7.80 5.50 0.27
N TRP A 20 -8.41 6.62 -0.04
CA TRP A 20 -8.67 7.69 0.91
C TRP A 20 -9.92 8.46 0.51
N ILE A 21 -10.42 9.29 1.42
CA ILE A 21 -11.50 10.23 1.14
C ILE A 21 -10.89 11.63 1.04
N ALA A 22 -11.23 12.37 -0.01
CA ALA A 22 -10.81 13.76 -0.17
C ALA A 22 -11.94 14.61 -0.73
N LYS A 23 -11.88 15.93 -0.49
CA LYS A 23 -12.79 16.88 -1.11
C LYS A 23 -12.48 16.98 -2.61
N ASN A 24 -13.52 17.04 -3.44
CA ASN A 24 -13.39 17.47 -4.83
C ASN A 24 -13.52 19.00 -4.94
N GLU A 25 -13.48 19.53 -6.18
CA GLU A 25 -13.65 20.96 -6.47
C GLU A 25 -14.97 21.51 -5.91
N ALA A 26 -16.03 20.69 -5.90
CA ALA A 26 -17.32 21.02 -5.29
C ALA A 26 -17.36 20.90 -3.75
N LEU A 27 -16.20 20.78 -3.09
CA LEU A 27 -16.04 20.62 -1.63
C LEU A 27 -16.74 19.39 -1.01
N THR A 28 -17.23 18.46 -1.85
CA THR A 28 -17.86 17.22 -1.39
C THR A 28 -16.82 16.12 -1.16
N LEU A 29 -17.00 15.34 -0.09
CA LEU A 29 -16.15 14.19 0.18
C LEU A 29 -16.42 13.07 -0.83
N LYS A 30 -15.36 12.61 -1.49
CA LYS A 30 -15.43 11.51 -2.47
C LYS A 30 -14.35 10.46 -2.20
N PRO A 31 -14.64 9.18 -2.44
CA PRO A 31 -13.62 8.15 -2.41
C PRO A 31 -12.60 8.41 -3.52
N LYS A 32 -11.33 8.22 -3.20
CA LYS A 32 -10.19 8.30 -4.09
C LYS A 32 -9.41 7.01 -3.99
N THR A 33 -8.77 6.64 -5.09
CA THR A 33 -7.96 5.43 -5.20
C THR A 33 -6.77 5.72 -6.08
N ALA A 34 -5.59 5.21 -5.71
CA ALA A 34 -4.40 5.28 -6.54
C ALA A 34 -3.56 4.01 -6.38
N LEU A 35 -3.05 3.51 -7.49
CA LEU A 35 -2.02 2.46 -7.50
C LEU A 35 -0.71 3.07 -7.00
N ILE A 36 -0.22 2.59 -5.86
CA ILE A 36 1.04 3.02 -5.25
C ILE A 36 2.22 2.32 -5.92
N GLY A 37 2.03 1.06 -6.29
CA GLY A 37 3.05 0.32 -7.01
C GLY A 37 2.58 -1.06 -7.43
N PHE A 38 3.24 -1.57 -8.46
CA PHE A 38 3.13 -2.93 -8.94
C PHE A 38 4.54 -3.50 -9.05
N TYR A 39 4.80 -4.63 -8.40
CA TYR A 39 6.16 -5.14 -8.26
C TYR A 39 6.20 -6.66 -8.33
N HIS A 40 7.21 -7.20 -9.00
CA HIS A 40 7.54 -8.62 -8.98
C HIS A 40 8.15 -8.99 -7.61
N LEU A 41 7.75 -10.12 -7.03
CA LEU A 41 8.24 -10.58 -5.72
C LEU A 41 9.30 -11.68 -5.90
N PRO A 42 10.58 -11.38 -6.18
CA PRO A 42 11.59 -12.38 -6.55
C PRO A 42 12.06 -13.28 -5.38
N ARG A 43 11.38 -13.29 -4.23
CA ARG A 43 11.85 -13.92 -2.98
C ARG A 43 10.74 -14.65 -2.25
N SER A 44 11.13 -15.51 -1.30
CA SER A 44 10.23 -16.21 -0.38
C SER A 44 9.19 -15.26 0.23
N HIS A 45 7.92 -15.65 0.22
CA HIS A 45 6.75 -14.90 0.71
C HIS A 45 6.64 -14.83 2.23
N THR A 46 7.76 -14.69 2.93
CA THR A 46 7.74 -14.46 4.37
C THR A 46 7.10 -13.09 4.67
N GLY A 47 6.42 -12.98 5.82
CA GLY A 47 5.85 -11.71 6.27
C GLY A 47 6.88 -10.57 6.30
N LYS A 48 8.14 -10.89 6.64
CA LYS A 48 9.27 -9.94 6.62
C LYS A 48 9.59 -9.40 5.22
N ASN A 49 9.58 -10.26 4.19
CA ASN A 49 9.86 -9.82 2.83
C ASN A 49 8.72 -8.98 2.25
N ILE A 50 7.48 -9.39 2.53
CA ILE A 50 6.29 -8.64 2.11
C ILE A 50 6.25 -7.27 2.79
N SER A 51 6.53 -7.20 4.11
CA SER A 51 6.55 -5.92 4.83
C SER A 51 7.65 -4.99 4.34
N ASN A 52 8.85 -5.51 4.07
CA ASN A 52 9.95 -4.72 3.49
C ASN A 52 9.60 -4.19 2.10
N MET A 53 8.96 -5.00 1.26
CA MET A 53 8.50 -4.57 -0.06
C MET A 53 7.46 -3.46 0.04
N LEU A 54 6.44 -3.65 0.90
CA LEU A 54 5.41 -2.64 1.13
C LEU A 54 6.04 -1.33 1.62
N LEU A 55 6.96 -1.37 2.57
CA LEU A 55 7.66 -0.19 3.07
C LEU A 55 8.46 0.52 1.95
N HIS A 56 9.12 -0.26 1.08
CA HIS A 56 9.81 0.28 -0.09
C HIS A 56 8.84 1.03 -1.02
N LEU A 57 7.69 0.43 -1.35
CA LEU A 57 6.67 1.08 -2.19
C LEU A 57 6.13 2.37 -1.56
N LEU A 58 5.89 2.37 -0.25
CA LEU A 58 5.45 3.58 0.47
C LEU A 58 6.52 4.68 0.47
N ASN A 59 7.81 4.31 0.57
CA ASN A 59 8.93 5.25 0.49
C ASN A 59 9.04 5.86 -0.91
N CYS A 60 8.91 5.04 -1.96
CA CYS A 60 8.91 5.51 -3.35
C CYS A 60 7.77 6.50 -3.61
N ALA A 61 6.59 6.25 -3.05
CA ALA A 61 5.44 7.15 -3.11
C ALA A 61 5.52 8.34 -2.13
N ARG A 62 6.57 8.42 -1.29
CA ARG A 62 6.79 9.47 -0.28
C ARG A 62 5.62 9.62 0.71
N ILE A 63 4.98 8.52 1.08
CA ILE A 63 3.83 8.50 2.01
C ILE A 63 4.08 7.72 3.30
N THR A 64 5.29 7.18 3.51
CA THR A 64 5.63 6.36 4.67
C THR A 64 5.34 7.05 6.00
N GLU A 65 5.80 8.29 6.19
CA GLU A 65 5.57 9.02 7.45
C GLU A 65 4.09 9.21 7.76
N LYS A 66 3.29 9.52 6.74
CA LYS A 66 1.83 9.67 6.86
C LYS A 66 1.17 8.38 7.32
N VAL A 67 1.56 7.25 6.72
CA VAL A 67 1.05 5.92 7.08
C VAL A 67 1.48 5.52 8.50
N CYS A 68 2.76 5.71 8.85
CA CYS A 68 3.27 5.41 10.19
C CYS A 68 2.59 6.26 11.28
N SER A 69 2.38 7.56 11.04
CA SER A 69 1.67 8.44 11.95
C SER A 69 0.23 7.98 12.18
N PHE A 70 -0.47 7.57 11.12
CA PHE A 70 -1.83 7.03 11.21
C PHE A 70 -1.89 5.74 12.04
N ILE A 71 -0.99 4.78 11.79
CA ILE A 71 -0.93 3.52 12.55
C ILE A 71 -0.67 3.78 14.03
N ARG A 72 0.26 4.70 14.35
CA ARG A 72 0.52 5.09 15.75
C ARG A 72 -0.71 5.68 16.40
N LYS A 73 -1.43 6.58 15.71
CA LYS A 73 -2.70 7.14 16.21
C LYS A 73 -3.73 6.07 16.51
N ILE A 74 -3.91 5.08 15.62
CA ILE A 74 -4.83 3.96 15.87
C ILE A 74 -4.42 3.18 17.14
N ARG A 75 -3.14 2.86 17.30
CA ARG A 75 -2.65 2.12 18.46
C ARG A 75 -2.78 2.85 19.79
N HIS A 76 -2.85 4.19 19.77
CA HIS A 76 -3.13 4.99 20.97
C HIS A 76 -4.63 5.14 21.26
N LEU A 77 -5.50 4.74 20.32
CA LEU A 77 -6.95 4.80 20.44
C LEU A 77 -7.58 3.43 20.77
N GLN A 78 -6.77 2.37 20.87
CA GLN A 78 -7.14 1.01 21.28
C GLN A 78 -6.53 0.70 22.64
#